data_AF-A0A961MJL1-F1
#
_entry.id   AF-A0A961MJL1-F1
#
_cell.length_a   1.000
_cell.length_b   1.000
_cell.length_c   1.000
_cell.angle_alpha   90.00
_cell.angle_beta   90.00
_cell.angle_gamma   90.00
#
_symmetry.space_group_name_H-M   'P 1'
#
loop_
_entity.id
_entity.type
_entity.pdbx_description
1 polymer ?
#
loop_
_entity_poly.entity_id
_entity_poly.type
_entity_poly.pdbx_seq_one_letter_code
_entity_poly.pdbx_strand_id
1 'polypeptide(L)' 'MFELAIAWDWIGFAVRWLHVITAIAWIGSSFYFIALDLGLRKVPDLPVGAHGEEWQ' A
#
# COMPACT_ATOMS: atom_id res chain seq x y z
N MET A 1 -6.30 38.76 1.35
CA MET A 1 -5.36 38.26 0.32
C MET A 1 -4.26 37.37 0.92
N PHE A 2 -3.59 37.78 2.01
CA PHE A 2 -2.55 36.95 2.67
C PHE A 2 -3.03 35.59 3.19
N GLU A 3 -4.21 35.53 3.82
CA GLU A 3 -4.78 34.26 4.33
C GLU A 3 -4.93 33.19 3.25
N LEU A 4 -5.38 33.59 2.05
CA LEU A 4 -5.53 32.70 0.90
C LEU A 4 -4.19 32.19 0.40
N ALA A 5 -3.14 33.02 0.41
CA ALA A 5 -1.80 32.60 0.02
C ALA A 5 -1.22 31.58 1.01
N ILE A 6 -1.38 31.83 2.31
CA ILE A 6 -0.93 30.89 3.36
C ILE A 6 -1.68 29.55 3.25
N ALA A 7 -3.00 29.58 3.07
CA ALA A 7 -3.79 28.36 2.88
C ALA A 7 -3.33 27.58 1.64
N TRP A 8 -2.98 28.28 0.56
CA TRP A 8 -2.49 27.65 -0.68
C TRP A 8 -1.16 26.93 -0.48
N ASP A 9 -0.23 27.53 0.26
CA ASP A 9 1.05 26.89 0.58
C ASP A 9 0.88 25.62 1.41
N TRP A 10 -0.03 25.64 2.40
CA TRP A 10 -0.38 24.46 3.19
C TRP A 10 -1.05 23.36 2.36
N ILE A 11 -1.94 23.71 1.42
CA ILE A 11 -2.55 22.75 0.49
C ILE A 11 -1.46 22.13 -0.40
N GLY A 12 -0.56 22.94 -0.95
CA GLY A 12 0.55 22.45 -1.77
C GLY A 12 1.46 21.49 -0.99
N PHE A 13 1.75 21.81 0.27
CA PHE A 13 2.47 20.92 1.18
C PHE A 13 1.72 19.60 1.41
N ALA A 14 0.43 19.66 1.72
CA ALA A 14 -0.40 18.48 1.96
C ALA A 14 -0.48 17.55 0.73
N VAL A 15 -0.65 18.10 -0.46
CA VAL A 15 -0.70 17.32 -1.71
C VAL A 15 0.63 16.62 -1.99
N ARG A 16 1.76 17.31 -1.78
CA ARG A 16 3.10 16.71 -1.96
C ARG A 16 3.34 15.57 -0.98
N TRP A 17 2.96 15.74 0.29
CA TRP A 17 3.07 14.67 1.29
C TRP A 17 2.13 13.50 1.02
N LEU A 18 0.88 13.77 0.63
CA LEU A 18 -0.07 12.75 0.21
C LEU A 18 0.49 11.92 -0.94
N HIS A 19 1.11 12.57 -1.94
CA HIS A 19 1.74 11.90 -3.07
C HIS A 19 2.87 10.96 -2.61
N VAL A 20 3.76 11.43 -1.74
CA VAL A 20 4.88 10.60 -1.21
C VAL A 20 4.35 9.39 -0.44
N ILE A 21 3.37 9.57 0.45
CA ILE A 21 2.78 8.47 1.22
C ILE A 21 2.10 7.46 0.29
N THR A 22 1.34 7.96 -0.69
CA THR A 22 0.65 7.11 -1.67
C THR A 22 1.66 6.31 -2.50
N ALA A 23 2.77 6.93 -2.92
CA ALA A 23 3.83 6.23 -3.66
C ALA A 23 4.50 5.14 -2.80
N ILE A 24 4.79 5.42 -1.53
CA ILE A 24 5.36 4.42 -0.60
C ILE A 24 4.38 3.26 -0.38
N ALA A 25 3.10 3.56 -0.13
CA ALA A 25 2.07 2.55 0.06
C ALA A 25 1.87 1.69 -1.20
N TRP A 26 1.90 2.30 -2.39
CA TRP A 26 1.82 1.61 -3.67
C TRP A 26 2.99 0.64 -3.88
N ILE A 27 4.21 1.10 -3.65
CA ILE A 27 5.42 0.28 -3.81
C ILE A 27 5.44 -0.83 -2.75
N GLY A 28 5.17 -0.50 -1.49
CA GLY A 28 5.17 -1.44 -0.38
C GLY A 28 4.11 -2.53 -0.53
N SER A 29 2.88 -2.18 -0.91
CA SER A 29 1.82 -3.15 -1.19
C SER A 29 2.18 -4.08 -2.35
N SER A 30 2.78 -3.55 -3.42
CA SER A 30 3.24 -4.36 -4.55
C SER A 30 4.27 -5.42 -4.09
N PHE A 31 5.27 -5.02 -3.30
CA PHE A 31 6.25 -5.98 -2.76
C PHE A 31 5.63 -6.96 -1.78
N TYR A 32 4.72 -6.50 -0.92
CA TYR A 32 4.02 -7.37 0.03
C TYR A 32 3.26 -8.48 -0.70
N PHE A 33 2.46 -8.15 -1.72
CA PHE A 33 1.72 -9.15 -2.49
C PHE A 33 2.62 -10.08 -3.29
N ILE A 34 3.74 -9.60 -3.84
CA ILE A 34 4.72 -10.48 -4.50
C ILE A 34 5.32 -11.48 -3.50
N ALA A 35 5.72 -11.00 -2.32
CA ALA A 35 6.28 -11.86 -1.28
C ALA A 35 5.24 -12.86 -0.76
N LEU A 36 3.99 -12.41 -0.62
CA LEU A 36 2.84 -13.23 -0.26
C LEU A 36 2.65 -14.37 -1.26
N ASP A 37 2.50 -14.04 -2.54
CA ASP A 37 2.26 -15.00 -3.62
C ASP A 37 3.38 -16.05 -3.72
N LEU A 38 4.64 -15.63 -3.53
CA LEU A 38 5.79 -16.53 -3.51
C LEU A 38 5.90 -17.38 -2.23
N GLY A 39 5.34 -16.89 -1.12
CA GLY A 39 5.37 -17.56 0.18
C GLY A 39 4.24 -18.58 0.37
N LEU A 40 3.21 -18.57 -0.48
CA LEU A 40 2.07 -19.49 -0.38
C LEU A 40 2.49 -20.95 -0.57
N ARG A 41 2.18 -21.78 0.42
CA ARG A 41 2.36 -23.25 0.36
C ARG A 41 1.01 -23.95 0.18
N LYS A 42 0.98 -25.00 -0.64
CA LYS A 42 -0.20 -25.86 -0.78
C LYS A 42 -0.21 -26.89 0.34
N VAL A 43 -1.30 -26.96 1.10
CA VAL A 43 -1.51 -27.96 2.16
C VAL A 43 -2.72 -28.84 1.88
N PRO A 44 -2.78 -30.07 2.44
CA PRO A 44 -3.81 -31.06 2.11
C PRO A 44 -5.26 -30.62 2.41
N ASP A 45 -5.46 -29.76 3.42
CA ASP A 45 -6.78 -29.36 3.93
C ASP A 45 -7.18 -27.93 3.51
N LEU A 46 -6.70 -27.47 2.36
CA LEU A 46 -6.97 -26.12 1.90
C LEU A 46 -8.46 -25.94 1.52
N PRO A 47 -9.15 -24.86 1.96
CA PRO A 47 -10.52 -24.58 1.56
C PRO A 47 -10.68 -24.46 0.04
N VAL A 48 -11.86 -24.82 -0.47
CA VAL A 48 -12.16 -24.71 -1.91
C VAL A 48 -12.01 -23.25 -2.36
N GLY A 49 -11.11 -23.01 -3.33
CA GLY A 49 -10.81 -21.68 -3.87
C GLY A 49 -9.58 -20.98 -3.27
N ALA A 50 -8.99 -21.52 -2.21
CA ALA A 50 -7.72 -21.04 -1.70
C ALA A 50 -6.55 -21.52 -2.59
N HIS A 51 -5.53 -20.68 -2.75
CA HIS A 51 -4.38 -20.94 -3.64
C HIS A 51 -3.13 -21.42 -2.88
N GLY A 52 -3.08 -21.15 -1.58
CA GLY A 52 -2.11 -21.67 -0.62
C GLY A 52 -2.34 -21.00 0.74
N GLU A 53 -1.50 -21.31 1.71
CA GLU A 53 -1.41 -20.61 2.99
C GLU A 53 0.02 -20.10 3.22
N GLU A 54 0.16 -18.86 3.74
CA GLU A 54 1.47 -18.29 4.10
C GLU A 54 1.81 -18.47 5.59
N TRP A 55 0.92 -19.09 6.37
CA TRP A 55 1.15 -19.32 7.80
C TRP A 55 2.49 -20.03 7.97
N GLN A 56 3.36 -19.47 8.81
CA GLN A 56 4.43 -20.23 9.46
C GLN A 56 3.78 -21.27 10.37
#